data_AF-A0A6P1TRI5-F1
#
_entry.id   AF-A0A6P1TRI5-F1
#
_cell.length_a   1.000
_cell.length_b   1.000
_cell.length_c   1.000
_cell.angle_alpha   90.00
_cell.angle_beta   90.00
_cell.angle_gamma   90.00
#
_symmetry.space_group_name_H-M   'P 1'
#
loop_
_entity.id
_entity.type
_entity.pdbx_description
1 polymer ?
#
loop_
_entity_poly.entity_id
_entity_poly.type
_entity_poly.pdbx_seq_one_letter_code
_entity_poly.pdbx_strand_id
1 'polypeptide(L)'
;MREKTQKNRGLSFLLVFVILATTIVIPGSSATAATSSKIKLYNFVKLTVQAAGLNVESTYLNAALKAGIVKDGDFTDYSKYTTRADAAVILNRADEYLHGDTVDADFLDLVLKNRISDISKITKDKREAIAKIYAKGFMKGYSNGYYIKSREFRGSEYMTITGAKGVIAMLKDTKKRAKLSPDGQLIRTTNLPKNAKDYEYILETYPNSFYEMKFMYQMSKYYYKPVELVDYASPAKFKDINFHGGDMQNVLDKYLNTWMERVETNLQYRLNVNYKSVDNAWINNLRSTYTQYGDAYSDKRITDVIKKYVGVVKKNKIIIQSQIISVEPSTLYKKGAGYYVRAYVKFKLTYSGTKMTSDELISGDNVLLNGLKKNIWFDGVYDIKLGTINGSSDGSDYYVTDASLVDYN
;
A
#
# COMPACT_ATOMS: atom_id res chain seq x y z
N MET A 1 3.30 -81.90 19.43
CA MET A 1 2.15 -81.24 20.10
C MET A 1 1.84 -79.98 19.30
N ARG A 2 0.83 -79.86 18.41
CA ARG A 2 -0.65 -79.94 18.60
C ARG A 2 -1.03 -79.26 19.92
N GLU A 3 -1.72 -78.12 20.00
CA GLU A 3 -2.94 -77.61 19.33
C GLU A 3 -2.85 -76.08 19.12
N LYS A 4 -3.31 -75.48 17.99
CA LYS A 4 -4.68 -74.97 17.65
C LYS A 4 -5.33 -74.05 18.72
N THR A 5 -6.21 -73.06 18.44
CA THR A 5 -6.58 -72.14 17.33
C THR A 5 -7.69 -71.23 17.91
N GLN A 6 -7.69 -69.91 17.66
CA GLN A 6 -8.86 -69.01 17.43
C GLN A 6 -8.37 -67.54 17.51
N LYS A 7 -8.35 -66.66 16.49
CA LYS A 7 -9.23 -66.28 15.36
C LYS A 7 -10.48 -65.48 15.77
N ASN A 8 -10.41 -64.16 15.56
CA ASN A 8 -11.45 -63.22 15.05
C ASN A 8 -10.70 -61.93 14.69
N ARG A 9 -10.34 -61.61 13.43
CA ARG A 9 -11.16 -61.14 12.29
C ARG A 9 -12.13 -60.00 12.62
N GLY A 10 -11.68 -58.78 12.34
CA GLY A 10 -12.49 -57.59 12.10
C GLY A 10 -11.74 -56.71 11.09
N LEU A 11 -12.21 -56.75 9.85
CA LEU A 11 -11.70 -56.05 8.66
C LEU A 11 -12.35 -54.66 8.60
N SER A 12 -11.61 -53.57 8.35
CA SER A 12 -11.92 -52.57 7.29
C SER A 12 -11.17 -51.24 7.43
N PHE A 13 -10.41 -50.95 6.37
CA PHE A 13 -10.42 -49.72 5.56
C PHE A 13 -10.54 -48.32 6.21
N LEU A 14 -9.53 -47.51 5.86
CA LEU A 14 -9.63 -46.10 5.43
C LEU A 14 -10.31 -45.10 6.40
N LEU A 15 -9.52 -44.21 6.99
CA LEU A 15 -9.64 -42.77 6.69
C LEU A 15 -8.46 -41.97 7.26
N VAL A 16 -7.69 -41.43 6.32
CA VAL A 16 -6.75 -40.33 6.53
C VAL A 16 -7.56 -39.10 6.94
N PHE A 17 -7.43 -38.67 8.19
CA PHE A 17 -7.66 -37.29 8.59
C PHE A 17 -6.57 -36.88 9.58
N VAL A 18 -5.45 -36.44 9.03
CA VAL A 18 -4.50 -35.59 9.74
C VAL A 18 -5.20 -34.24 9.92
N ILE A 19 -5.94 -34.08 11.02
CA ILE A 19 -6.38 -32.75 11.47
C ILE A 19 -5.16 -32.11 12.11
N LEU A 20 -4.44 -31.35 11.28
CA LEU A 20 -3.45 -30.38 11.68
C LEU A 20 -4.20 -29.28 12.45
N ALA A 21 -4.42 -29.49 13.75
CA ALA A 21 -4.84 -28.44 14.66
C ALA A 21 -3.65 -27.52 14.94
N THR A 22 -3.17 -26.81 13.92
CA THR A 22 -2.42 -25.59 14.14
C THR A 22 -3.44 -24.53 14.54
N THR A 23 -3.77 -24.51 15.84
CA THR A 23 -4.23 -23.27 16.46
C THR A 23 -3.15 -22.24 16.17
N ILE A 24 -3.41 -21.41 15.17
CA ILE A 24 -2.74 -20.14 14.99
C ILE A 24 -3.03 -19.42 16.30
N VAL A 25 -2.06 -19.48 17.21
CA VAL A 25 -1.93 -18.50 18.27
C VAL A 25 -1.58 -17.22 17.53
N ILE A 26 -2.62 -16.54 17.04
CA ILE A 26 -2.59 -15.11 16.89
C ILE A 26 -2.09 -14.65 18.27
N PRO A 27 -0.97 -13.91 18.38
CA PRO A 27 -0.76 -13.12 19.56
C PRO A 27 -1.89 -12.10 19.54
N GLY A 28 -3.05 -12.49 20.06
CA GLY A 28 -3.99 -11.57 20.63
C GLY A 28 -3.16 -10.84 21.65
N SER A 29 -2.78 -9.62 21.30
CA SER A 29 -2.40 -8.64 22.29
C SER A 29 -3.57 -8.56 23.26
N SER A 30 -3.50 -9.36 24.32
CA SER A 30 -4.14 -9.08 25.59
C SER A 30 -3.45 -7.83 26.15
N ALA A 31 -3.63 -6.71 25.47
CA ALA A 31 -3.61 -5.42 26.11
C ALA A 31 -4.87 -5.45 26.97
N THR A 32 -4.67 -5.73 28.26
CA THR A 32 -5.54 -5.26 29.33
C THR A 32 -6.27 -4.01 28.87
N ALA A 33 -7.59 -4.09 28.72
CA ALA A 33 -8.43 -2.95 28.43
C ALA A 33 -8.30 -1.98 29.61
N ALA A 34 -7.27 -1.14 29.58
CA ALA A 34 -7.28 0.10 30.32
C ALA A 34 -8.53 0.82 29.81
N THR A 35 -9.54 0.92 30.66
CA THR A 35 -10.74 1.75 30.46
C THR A 35 -10.25 3.19 30.30
N SER A 36 -9.82 3.53 29.09
CA SER A 36 -9.28 4.86 28.82
C SER A 36 -10.47 5.80 28.78
N SER A 37 -10.67 6.52 29.87
CA SER A 37 -11.72 7.52 30.00
C SER A 37 -11.66 8.50 28.81
N LYS A 38 -12.83 8.88 28.31
CA LYS A 38 -13.00 9.82 27.20
C LYS A 38 -12.65 11.23 27.68
N ILE A 39 -11.99 12.04 26.85
CA ILE A 39 -11.66 13.42 27.21
C ILE A 39 -12.82 14.37 26.84
N LYS A 40 -13.15 15.32 27.73
CA LYS A 40 -14.09 16.41 27.43
C LYS A 40 -13.43 17.47 26.55
N LEU A 41 -14.23 18.14 25.72
CA LEU A 41 -13.77 19.15 24.76
C LEU A 41 -13.00 20.27 25.43
N TYR A 42 -13.54 20.86 26.50
CA TYR A 42 -12.84 21.88 27.28
C TYR A 42 -11.47 21.42 27.77
N ASN A 43 -11.37 20.18 28.26
CA ASN A 43 -10.11 19.63 28.76
C ASN A 43 -9.10 19.41 27.64
N PHE A 44 -9.54 19.02 26.45
CA PHE A 44 -8.67 18.94 25.29
C PHE A 44 -8.15 20.32 24.88
N VAL A 45 -9.03 21.33 24.80
CA VAL A 45 -8.64 22.74 24.52
C VAL A 45 -7.62 23.23 25.54
N LYS A 46 -7.86 22.99 26.85
CA LYS A 46 -6.92 23.33 27.92
C LYS A 46 -5.53 22.73 27.67
N LEU A 47 -5.45 21.42 27.37
CA LEU A 47 -4.17 20.77 27.09
C LEU A 47 -3.47 21.37 25.87
N THR A 48 -4.22 21.68 24.81
CA THR A 48 -3.70 22.30 23.58
C THR A 48 -3.14 23.69 23.84
N VAL A 49 -3.88 24.56 24.55
CA VAL A 49 -3.45 25.92 24.90
C VAL A 49 -2.18 25.91 25.75
N GLN A 50 -2.12 25.03 26.74
CA GLN A 50 -0.93 24.83 27.56
C GLN A 50 0.26 24.33 26.74
N ALA A 51 0.01 23.45 25.77
CA ALA A 51 1.06 22.93 24.90
C ALA A 51 1.57 23.96 23.89
N ALA A 52 0.70 24.88 23.46
CA ALA A 52 1.05 26.00 22.60
C ALA A 52 1.72 27.17 23.35
N GLY A 53 1.91 27.08 24.67
CA GLY A 53 2.56 28.13 25.45
C GLY A 53 1.79 29.45 25.50
N LEU A 54 0.48 29.42 25.25
CA LEU A 54 -0.35 30.61 25.22
C LEU A 54 -0.56 31.17 26.63
N ASN A 55 -0.52 32.50 26.75
CA ASN A 55 -0.87 33.19 27.99
C ASN A 55 -2.39 33.06 28.27
N VAL A 56 -2.74 32.81 29.53
CA VAL A 56 -4.14 32.61 29.96
C VAL A 56 -4.52 33.74 30.91
N GLU A 57 -5.12 34.80 30.36
CA GLU A 57 -5.57 35.96 31.14
C GLU A 57 -6.88 35.68 31.91
N SER A 58 -7.82 34.93 31.31
CA SER A 58 -9.14 34.66 31.89
C SER A 58 -9.48 33.17 31.89
N THR A 59 -9.67 32.59 30.70
CA THR A 59 -9.95 31.16 30.54
C THR A 59 -9.13 30.57 29.40
N TYR A 60 -8.90 29.25 29.45
CA TYR A 60 -8.26 28.53 28.35
C TYR A 60 -9.03 28.67 27.03
N LEU A 61 -10.37 28.73 27.08
CA LEU A 61 -11.19 28.93 25.89
C LEU A 61 -10.94 30.30 25.25
N ASN A 62 -10.89 31.36 26.06
CA ASN A 62 -10.61 32.71 25.56
C ASN A 62 -9.21 32.80 24.92
N ALA A 63 -8.20 32.17 25.54
CA ALA A 63 -6.87 32.08 24.95
C ALA A 63 -6.88 31.33 23.61
N ALA A 64 -7.61 30.22 23.51
CA ALA A 64 -7.74 29.45 22.27
C ALA A 64 -8.46 30.23 21.16
N LEU A 65 -9.51 30.99 21.50
CA LEU A 65 -10.23 31.86 20.57
C LEU A 65 -9.34 32.99 20.03
N LYS A 66 -8.64 33.69 20.94
CA LYS A 66 -7.69 34.77 20.58
C LYS A 66 -6.57 34.28 19.66
N ALA A 67 -6.11 33.04 19.85
CA ALA A 67 -5.09 32.41 19.02
C ALA A 67 -5.64 31.74 17.74
N GLY A 68 -6.96 31.72 17.52
CA GLY A 68 -7.58 31.06 16.38
C GLY A 68 -7.52 29.53 16.39
N ILE A 69 -7.10 28.92 17.50
CA ILE A 69 -7.08 27.47 17.71
C ILE A 69 -8.52 26.92 17.76
N VAL A 70 -9.40 27.68 18.40
CA VAL A 70 -10.85 27.53 18.36
C VAL A 70 -11.43 28.79 17.71
N LYS A 71 -12.53 28.66 16.98
CA LYS A 71 -13.26 29.76 16.33
C LYS A 71 -14.69 29.81 16.83
N ASP A 72 -15.29 31.00 16.77
CA ASP A 72 -16.69 31.18 17.12
C ASP A 72 -17.59 30.28 16.25
N GLY A 73 -18.51 29.58 16.89
CA GLY A 73 -19.42 28.64 16.23
C GLY A 73 -18.84 27.25 15.94
N ASP A 74 -17.55 26.97 16.17
CA ASP A 74 -17.01 25.61 16.01
C ASP A 74 -17.76 24.60 16.89
N PHE A 75 -18.08 25.00 18.13
CA PHE A 75 -18.67 24.14 19.15
C PHE A 75 -19.71 24.89 19.98
N THR A 76 -20.87 24.27 20.16
CA THR A 76 -21.97 24.80 20.99
C THR A 76 -21.93 24.32 22.44
N ASP A 77 -21.22 23.22 22.72
CA ASP A 77 -21.07 22.65 24.06
C ASP A 77 -19.64 22.14 24.27
N TYR A 78 -18.95 22.71 25.26
CA TYR A 78 -17.59 22.36 25.65
C TYR A 78 -17.52 21.29 26.75
N SER A 79 -18.66 20.88 27.30
CA SER A 79 -18.78 19.83 28.31
C SER A 79 -18.86 18.42 27.69
N LYS A 80 -19.22 18.32 26.40
CA LYS A 80 -19.26 17.06 25.64
C LYS A 80 -17.88 16.41 25.51
N TYR A 81 -17.88 15.12 25.17
CA TYR A 81 -16.66 14.39 24.82
C TYR A 81 -16.12 14.83 23.46
N THR A 82 -14.80 14.93 23.35
CA THR A 82 -14.10 15.31 22.12
C THR A 82 -14.14 14.15 21.13
N THR A 83 -14.66 14.38 19.93
CA THR A 83 -14.52 13.41 18.83
C THR A 83 -13.13 13.48 18.22
N ARG A 84 -12.70 12.44 17.51
CA ARG A 84 -11.42 12.44 16.79
C ARG A 84 -11.36 13.52 15.71
N ALA A 85 -12.47 13.78 15.03
CA ALA A 85 -12.57 14.87 14.05
C ALA A 85 -12.39 16.24 14.71
N ASP A 86 -13.09 16.51 15.81
CA ASP A 86 -12.97 17.79 16.53
C ASP A 86 -11.55 17.98 17.09
N ALA A 87 -10.95 16.90 17.60
CA ALA A 87 -9.57 16.93 18.06
C ALA A 87 -8.59 17.29 16.94
N ALA A 88 -8.75 16.71 15.74
CA ALA A 88 -7.90 17.02 14.59
C ALA A 88 -8.03 18.47 14.13
N VAL A 89 -9.23 19.04 14.14
CA VAL A 89 -9.44 20.46 13.79
C VAL A 89 -8.68 21.38 14.74
N ILE A 90 -8.86 21.18 16.05
CA ILE A 90 -8.17 21.97 17.08
C ILE A 90 -6.65 21.77 16.98
N LEU A 91 -6.21 20.53 16.81
CA LEU A 91 -4.80 20.19 16.74
C LEU A 91 -4.13 20.76 15.49
N ASN A 92 -4.81 20.78 14.33
CA ASN A 92 -4.24 21.33 13.10
C ASN A 92 -3.97 22.82 13.26
N ARG A 93 -4.94 23.56 13.80
CA ARG A 93 -4.82 25.01 13.99
C ARG A 93 -3.77 25.34 15.05
N ALA A 94 -3.68 24.56 16.12
CA ALA A 94 -2.62 24.71 17.11
C ALA A 94 -1.23 24.39 16.55
N ASP A 95 -1.13 23.39 15.67
CA ASP A 95 0.11 23.07 14.99
C ASP A 95 0.52 24.16 13.99
N GLU A 96 -0.41 24.66 13.18
CA GLU A 96 -0.17 25.78 12.25
C GLU A 96 0.20 27.08 13.01
N TYR A 97 -0.39 27.31 14.19
CA TYR A 97 -0.02 28.44 15.05
C TYR A 97 1.45 28.35 15.52
N LEU A 98 1.93 27.16 15.85
CA LEU A 98 3.28 26.96 16.38
C LEU A 98 4.35 26.81 15.29
N HIS A 99 4.00 26.14 14.20
CA HIS A 99 4.96 25.60 13.24
C HIS A 99 4.67 26.02 11.79
N GLY A 100 3.58 26.77 11.55
CA GLY A 100 3.13 27.14 10.21
C GLY A 100 2.40 26.01 9.47
N ASP A 101 1.82 26.35 8.31
CA ASP A 101 1.29 25.35 7.39
C ASP A 101 2.42 24.84 6.48
N THR A 102 2.73 23.55 6.59
CA THR A 102 3.88 22.93 5.93
C THR A 102 3.47 21.78 5.01
N VAL A 103 2.16 21.54 4.82
CA VAL A 103 1.67 20.43 4.00
C VAL A 103 1.46 20.93 2.59
N ASP A 104 2.25 20.39 1.66
CA ASP A 104 2.11 20.66 0.23
C ASP A 104 0.71 20.29 -0.29
N ALA A 105 0.20 21.06 -1.26
CA ALA A 105 -1.16 20.93 -1.78
C ALA A 105 -1.38 19.61 -2.53
N ASP A 106 -0.40 19.15 -3.32
CA ASP A 106 -0.50 17.89 -4.06
C ASP A 106 -0.46 16.71 -3.10
N PHE A 107 0.40 16.78 -2.07
CA PHE A 107 0.43 15.76 -1.02
C PHE A 107 -0.88 15.70 -0.22
N LEU A 108 -1.46 16.86 0.11
CA LEU A 108 -2.74 16.95 0.80
C LEU A 108 -3.87 16.33 -0.01
N ASP A 109 -3.94 16.63 -1.31
CA ASP A 109 -4.92 16.06 -2.24
C ASP A 109 -4.77 14.54 -2.34
N LEU A 110 -3.52 14.04 -2.43
CA LEU A 110 -3.23 12.61 -2.40
C LEU A 110 -3.74 11.95 -1.11
N VAL A 111 -3.50 12.55 0.06
CA VAL A 111 -3.98 12.03 1.35
C VAL A 111 -5.51 11.99 1.40
N LEU A 112 -6.17 13.07 0.98
CA LEU A 112 -7.62 13.18 0.92
C LEU A 112 -8.25 12.12 0.01
N LYS A 113 -7.67 11.89 -1.16
CA LYS A 113 -8.21 10.94 -2.14
C LYS A 113 -7.93 9.49 -1.73
N ASN A 114 -6.73 9.20 -1.24
CA ASN A 114 -6.20 7.83 -1.27
C ASN A 114 -5.80 7.25 0.09
N ARG A 115 -5.67 8.06 1.17
CA ARG A 115 -5.11 7.57 2.45
C ARG A 115 -6.12 7.42 3.56
N ILE A 116 -7.25 8.10 3.49
CA ILE A 116 -8.28 8.03 4.53
C ILE A 116 -9.56 7.44 3.95
N SER A 117 -9.82 6.17 4.23
CA SER A 117 -10.89 5.39 3.57
C SER A 117 -12.31 5.84 3.93
N ASP A 118 -12.48 6.47 5.09
CA ASP A 118 -13.77 6.94 5.63
C ASP A 118 -13.90 8.47 5.62
N ILE A 119 -13.03 9.19 4.89
CA ILE A 119 -13.04 10.65 4.83
C ILE A 119 -14.37 11.23 4.32
N SER A 120 -15.05 10.49 3.44
CA SER A 120 -16.36 10.86 2.90
C SER A 120 -17.46 10.87 3.95
N LYS A 121 -17.29 10.16 5.07
CA LYS A 121 -18.21 10.16 6.22
C LYS A 121 -18.01 11.36 7.14
N ILE A 122 -16.95 12.15 6.95
CA ILE A 122 -16.67 13.37 7.71
C ILE A 122 -17.33 14.57 7.01
N THR A 123 -17.81 15.54 7.80
CA THR A 123 -18.29 16.84 7.30
C THR A 123 -17.19 17.55 6.51
N LYS A 124 -17.57 18.17 5.38
CA LYS A 124 -16.64 18.69 4.36
C LYS A 124 -15.65 19.72 4.92
N ASP A 125 -16.14 20.59 5.81
CA ASP A 125 -15.39 21.64 6.51
C ASP A 125 -14.26 21.12 7.42
N LYS A 126 -14.30 19.83 7.82
CA LYS A 126 -13.29 19.22 8.70
C LYS A 126 -12.28 18.35 7.96
N ARG A 127 -12.55 17.98 6.71
CA ARG A 127 -11.74 16.99 5.96
C ARG A 127 -10.30 17.45 5.77
N GLU A 128 -10.10 18.73 5.44
CA GLU A 128 -8.77 19.29 5.23
C GLU A 128 -7.91 19.19 6.50
N ALA A 129 -8.44 19.65 7.64
CA ALA A 129 -7.71 19.59 8.91
C ALA A 129 -7.37 18.15 9.31
N ILE A 130 -8.28 17.20 9.05
CA ILE A 130 -8.03 15.77 9.29
C ILE A 130 -6.92 15.24 8.38
N ALA A 131 -6.95 15.57 7.09
CA ALA A 131 -5.92 15.16 6.15
C ALA A 131 -4.56 15.76 6.50
N LYS A 132 -4.50 17.04 6.89
CA LYS A 132 -3.26 17.68 7.38
C LYS A 132 -2.73 17.00 8.64
N ILE A 133 -3.58 16.71 9.63
CA ILE A 133 -3.16 15.99 10.85
C ILE A 133 -2.69 14.57 10.58
N TYR A 134 -3.30 13.89 9.60
CA TYR A 134 -2.81 12.60 9.12
C TYR A 134 -1.44 12.75 8.46
N ALA A 135 -1.31 13.67 7.49
CA ALA A 135 -0.08 13.95 6.73
C ALA A 135 1.09 14.36 7.63
N LYS A 136 0.80 15.09 8.71
CA LYS A 136 1.76 15.49 9.74
C LYS A 136 2.09 14.35 10.73
N GLY A 137 1.48 13.18 10.61
CA GLY A 137 1.81 12.00 11.44
C GLY A 137 1.26 12.05 12.87
N PHE A 138 0.31 12.93 13.18
CA PHE A 138 -0.31 13.01 14.51
C PHE A 138 -1.32 11.89 14.75
N MET A 139 -2.22 11.67 13.78
CA MET A 139 -3.30 10.70 13.90
C MET A 139 -3.32 9.76 12.70
N LYS A 140 -2.46 8.74 12.75
CA LYS A 140 -2.22 7.74 11.70
C LYS A 140 -3.40 6.81 11.34
N GLY A 141 -4.60 7.02 11.88
CA GLY A 141 -5.75 6.13 11.66
C GLY A 141 -5.54 4.68 12.11
N TYR A 142 -6.47 3.81 11.71
CA TYR A 142 -6.51 2.39 11.98
C TYR A 142 -6.28 1.60 10.67
N SER A 143 -5.51 0.52 10.76
CA SER A 143 -5.18 -0.29 9.58
C SER A 143 -6.43 -0.93 8.98
N ASN A 144 -6.52 -0.91 7.64
CA ASN A 144 -7.53 -1.64 6.87
C ASN A 144 -7.09 -3.08 6.51
N GLY A 145 -5.96 -3.53 7.06
CA GLY A 145 -5.37 -4.84 6.80
C GLY A 145 -4.12 -4.75 5.91
N TYR A 146 -3.50 -5.90 5.69
CA TYR A 146 -2.29 -5.98 4.87
C TYR A 146 -2.57 -5.59 3.42
N TYR A 147 -1.59 -4.94 2.80
CA TYR A 147 -1.58 -4.47 1.42
C TYR A 147 -2.67 -3.44 1.08
N ILE A 148 -3.37 -2.90 2.08
CA ILE A 148 -4.30 -1.80 1.90
C ILE A 148 -3.60 -0.49 2.26
N LYS A 149 -3.41 0.39 1.26
CA LYS A 149 -2.68 1.66 1.39
C LYS A 149 -3.43 2.74 2.18
N SER A 150 -4.75 2.58 2.36
CA SER A 150 -5.61 3.51 3.11
C SER A 150 -5.87 3.03 4.53
N ARG A 151 -6.30 3.95 5.39
CA ARG A 151 -6.59 3.70 6.81
C ARG A 151 -7.92 4.36 7.19
N GLU A 152 -8.61 3.78 8.16
CA GLU A 152 -9.80 4.41 8.76
C GLU A 152 -9.39 5.49 9.75
N PHE A 153 -9.95 6.69 9.63
CA PHE A 153 -9.75 7.75 10.60
C PHE A 153 -10.67 7.62 11.81
N ARG A 154 -11.91 7.14 11.60
CA ARG A 154 -12.97 7.00 12.62
C ARG A 154 -13.31 8.31 13.31
N GLY A 155 -13.63 9.34 12.52
CA GLY A 155 -13.75 10.71 13.03
C GLY A 155 -14.86 10.93 14.07
N SER A 156 -15.92 10.12 14.05
CA SER A 156 -17.03 10.17 15.02
C SER A 156 -16.69 9.55 16.37
N GLU A 157 -15.64 8.73 16.45
CA GLU A 157 -15.24 8.08 17.71
C GLU A 157 -14.66 9.10 18.69
N TYR A 158 -14.85 8.84 19.98
CA TYR A 158 -14.34 9.72 21.02
C TYR A 158 -12.84 9.56 21.24
N MET A 159 -12.16 10.68 21.45
CA MET A 159 -10.77 10.71 21.87
C MET A 159 -10.65 10.25 23.32
N THR A 160 -9.68 9.37 23.58
CA THR A 160 -9.36 8.92 24.94
C THR A 160 -8.38 9.90 25.58
N ILE A 161 -8.34 9.96 26.92
CA ILE A 161 -7.37 10.82 27.62
C ILE A 161 -5.92 10.45 27.23
N THR A 162 -5.62 9.15 27.08
CA THR A 162 -4.30 8.69 26.63
C THR A 162 -4.00 9.15 25.21
N GLY A 163 -4.95 9.01 24.28
CA GLY A 163 -4.80 9.49 22.91
C GLY A 163 -4.57 11.00 22.85
N ALA A 164 -5.34 11.76 23.62
CA ALA A 164 -5.18 13.20 23.76
C ALA A 164 -3.79 13.59 24.26
N LYS A 165 -3.30 12.98 25.35
CA LYS A 165 -1.95 13.21 25.86
C LYS A 165 -0.87 12.87 24.82
N GLY A 166 -1.07 11.79 24.07
CA GLY A 166 -0.16 11.37 23.00
C GLY A 166 -0.01 12.43 21.90
N VAL A 167 -1.13 12.91 21.35
CA VAL A 167 -1.09 13.94 20.29
C VAL A 167 -0.58 15.29 20.80
N ILE A 168 -0.85 15.63 22.06
CA ILE A 168 -0.31 16.84 22.70
C ILE A 168 1.21 16.74 22.88
N ALA A 169 1.75 15.56 23.20
CA ALA A 169 3.19 15.36 23.24
C ALA A 169 3.84 15.52 21.85
N MET A 170 3.16 15.11 20.78
CA MET A 170 3.60 15.30 19.39
C MET A 170 3.50 16.76 18.91
N LEU A 171 2.61 17.55 19.52
CA LEU A 171 2.48 18.98 19.24
C LEU A 171 3.69 19.74 19.78
N LYS A 172 4.13 19.36 20.99
CA LYS A 172 5.32 19.91 21.65
C LYS A 172 6.64 19.44 21.01
N ASP A 173 6.68 18.20 20.53
CA ASP A 173 7.87 17.59 19.95
C ASP A 173 7.51 16.85 18.66
N THR A 174 7.84 17.49 17.54
CA THR A 174 7.52 17.00 16.20
C THR A 174 8.23 15.69 15.86
N LYS A 175 9.35 15.36 16.54
CA LYS A 175 10.09 14.11 16.34
C LYS A 175 9.31 12.87 16.81
N LYS A 176 8.27 13.06 17.63
CA LYS A 176 7.39 11.98 18.11
C LYS A 176 6.26 11.64 17.13
N ARG A 177 6.08 12.44 16.08
CA ARG A 177 5.07 12.19 15.04
C ARG A 177 5.41 10.90 14.30
N ALA A 178 4.38 10.22 13.81
CA ALA A 178 4.58 9.06 12.97
C ALA A 178 5.26 9.48 11.66
N LYS A 179 6.22 8.68 11.20
CA LYS A 179 6.85 8.88 9.89
C LYS A 179 5.95 8.31 8.80
N LEU A 180 5.82 9.05 7.72
CA LEU A 180 5.11 8.61 6.52
C LEU A 180 6.08 8.49 5.35
N SER A 181 5.78 7.60 4.41
CA SER A 181 6.43 7.55 3.10
C SER A 181 6.10 8.79 2.28
N PRO A 182 6.82 9.05 1.17
CA PRO A 182 6.51 10.17 0.27
C PRO A 182 5.06 10.18 -0.22
N ASP A 183 4.45 9.01 -0.37
CA ASP A 183 3.06 8.85 -0.76
C ASP A 183 2.10 8.78 0.45
N GLY A 184 2.53 9.04 1.68
CA GLY A 184 1.64 9.19 2.84
C GLY A 184 1.21 7.90 3.53
N GLN A 185 1.89 6.79 3.28
CA GLN A 185 1.66 5.54 4.02
C GLN A 185 2.49 5.49 5.30
N LEU A 186 1.99 4.79 6.32
CA LEU A 186 2.66 4.72 7.62
C LEU A 186 3.94 3.87 7.55
N ILE A 187 5.07 4.47 7.92
CA ILE A 187 6.35 3.75 8.11
C ILE A 187 6.38 3.16 9.51
N ARG A 188 6.74 1.87 9.63
CA ARG A 188 7.00 1.24 10.93
C ARG A 188 8.50 1.22 11.24
N THR A 189 8.83 1.35 12.51
CA THR A 189 10.21 1.35 13.04
C THR A 189 10.49 0.18 13.97
N THR A 190 9.51 -0.72 14.14
CA THR A 190 9.58 -1.90 14.99
C THR A 190 9.07 -3.11 14.21
N ASN A 191 9.38 -4.32 14.68
CA ASN A 191 9.06 -5.58 13.98
C ASN A 191 9.56 -5.59 12.52
N LEU A 192 10.74 -5.06 12.27
CA LEU A 192 11.28 -4.87 10.92
C LEU A 192 11.67 -6.23 10.29
N PRO A 193 11.60 -6.37 8.95
CA PRO A 193 12.12 -7.54 8.26
C PRO A 193 13.64 -7.65 8.48
N LYS A 194 14.17 -8.88 8.37
CA LYS A 194 15.61 -9.15 8.59
C LYS A 194 16.53 -8.32 7.69
N ASN A 195 16.05 -7.99 6.49
CA ASN A 195 16.74 -7.21 5.47
C ASN A 195 16.28 -5.73 5.41
N ALA A 196 15.74 -5.17 6.50
CA ALA A 196 15.21 -3.80 6.50
C ALA A 196 16.22 -2.72 6.04
N LYS A 197 17.52 -2.95 6.27
CA LYS A 197 18.60 -2.05 5.80
C LYS A 197 18.72 -1.95 4.27
N ASP A 198 18.13 -2.89 3.54
CA ASP A 198 18.16 -2.93 2.08
C ASP A 198 17.02 -2.09 1.46
N TYR A 199 16.24 -1.38 2.30
CA TYR A 199 15.13 -0.50 1.91
C TYR A 199 15.30 0.89 2.54
N GLU A 200 14.79 1.92 1.86
CA GLU A 200 14.74 3.27 2.42
C GLU A 200 13.75 3.36 3.60
N TYR A 201 12.63 2.65 3.49
CA TYR A 201 11.63 2.54 4.54
C TYR A 201 10.83 1.23 4.42
N ILE A 202 10.24 0.85 5.55
CA ILE A 202 9.38 -0.32 5.68
C ILE A 202 7.98 0.16 6.07
N LEU A 203 7.00 -0.14 5.24
CA LEU A 203 5.61 0.21 5.51
C LEU A 203 4.97 -0.76 6.50
N GLU A 204 4.04 -0.22 7.29
CA GLU A 204 3.30 -1.00 8.29
C GLU A 204 2.31 -1.98 7.66
N THR A 205 1.78 -1.64 6.50
CA THR A 205 0.75 -2.40 5.77
C THR A 205 1.32 -3.59 5.00
N TYR A 206 2.64 -3.79 4.97
CA TYR A 206 3.27 -4.93 4.30
C TYR A 206 3.97 -5.83 5.33
N PRO A 207 3.74 -7.16 5.28
CA PRO A 207 4.36 -8.10 6.22
C PRO A 207 5.86 -8.26 5.94
N ASN A 208 6.60 -8.82 6.90
CA ASN A 208 8.04 -9.06 6.72
C ASN A 208 8.33 -9.98 5.53
N SER A 209 7.50 -10.99 5.27
CA SER A 209 7.65 -11.90 4.14
C SER A 209 7.66 -11.20 2.78
N PHE A 210 6.94 -10.07 2.65
CA PHE A 210 6.94 -9.27 1.43
C PHE A 210 8.32 -8.66 1.16
N TYR A 211 9.00 -8.15 2.19
CA TYR A 211 10.34 -7.57 2.08
C TYR A 211 11.43 -8.65 2.07
N GLU A 212 11.25 -9.75 2.78
CA GLU A 212 12.27 -10.82 2.86
C GLU A 212 12.35 -11.67 1.58
N MET A 213 11.44 -11.48 0.61
CA MET A 213 11.50 -12.13 -0.69
C MET A 213 12.70 -11.64 -1.51
N LYS A 214 13.48 -12.58 -2.04
CA LYS A 214 14.68 -12.31 -2.85
C LYS A 214 14.33 -11.57 -4.13
N PHE A 215 15.11 -10.56 -4.46
CA PHE A 215 15.04 -9.88 -5.75
C PHE A 215 15.67 -10.69 -6.87
N MET A 216 15.31 -10.41 -8.12
CA MET A 216 15.86 -11.11 -9.28
C MET A 216 17.40 -11.07 -9.36
N TYR A 217 18.04 -9.97 -8.92
CA TYR A 217 19.51 -9.89 -8.92
C TYR A 217 20.13 -10.80 -7.85
N GLN A 218 19.41 -11.13 -6.77
CA GLN A 218 19.88 -12.04 -5.73
C GLN A 218 19.71 -13.52 -6.13
N MET A 219 18.81 -13.80 -7.07
CA MET A 219 18.56 -15.15 -7.59
C MET A 219 19.38 -15.46 -8.85
N SER A 220 19.95 -14.43 -9.49
CA SER A 220 20.67 -14.59 -10.75
C SER A 220 22.02 -15.29 -10.54
N LYS A 221 22.35 -16.21 -11.46
CA LYS A 221 23.69 -16.79 -11.54
C LYS A 221 24.59 -15.81 -12.28
N TYR A 222 25.65 -15.37 -11.62
CA TYR A 222 26.71 -14.56 -12.23
C TYR A 222 27.97 -15.41 -12.38
N TYR A 223 28.70 -15.22 -13.47
CA TYR A 223 30.04 -15.80 -13.66
C TYR A 223 31.15 -15.00 -12.95
N TYR A 224 30.78 -13.90 -12.30
CA TYR A 224 31.63 -13.00 -11.55
C TYR A 224 30.89 -12.54 -10.28
N LYS A 225 31.58 -11.86 -9.36
CA LYS A 225 30.94 -11.27 -8.18
C LYS A 225 30.24 -9.96 -8.60
N PRO A 226 28.89 -9.87 -8.56
CA PRO A 226 28.19 -8.66 -8.97
C PRO A 226 28.52 -7.50 -8.04
N VAL A 227 28.62 -6.29 -8.61
CA VAL A 227 28.95 -5.05 -7.94
C VAL A 227 27.72 -4.14 -7.90
N GLU A 228 27.34 -3.69 -6.71
CA GLU A 228 26.22 -2.75 -6.53
C GLU A 228 26.53 -1.39 -7.19
N LEU A 229 25.51 -0.76 -7.75
CA LEU A 229 25.54 0.42 -8.63
C LEU A 229 26.19 0.21 -10.01
N VAL A 230 26.77 -0.97 -10.28
CA VAL A 230 27.26 -1.36 -11.60
C VAL A 230 26.28 -2.35 -12.23
N ASP A 231 26.18 -3.55 -11.67
CA ASP A 231 25.40 -4.66 -12.23
C ASP A 231 23.94 -4.64 -11.77
N TYR A 232 23.72 -4.17 -10.54
CA TYR A 232 22.42 -4.04 -9.89
C TYR A 232 22.42 -2.86 -8.93
N ALA A 233 21.25 -2.43 -8.47
CA ALA A 233 21.14 -1.55 -7.31
C ALA A 233 20.05 -2.11 -6.40
N SER A 234 20.35 -2.28 -5.11
CA SER A 234 19.32 -2.61 -4.12
C SER A 234 18.33 -1.45 -3.94
N PRO A 235 17.16 -1.67 -3.31
CA PRO A 235 16.21 -0.59 -3.10
C PRO A 235 16.76 0.59 -2.29
N ALA A 236 17.55 0.33 -1.24
CA ALA A 236 18.24 1.39 -0.49
C ALA A 236 19.23 2.22 -1.33
N LYS A 237 19.70 1.65 -2.45
CA LYS A 237 20.71 2.24 -3.34
C LYS A 237 20.14 2.70 -4.69
N PHE A 238 18.84 2.55 -4.90
CA PHE A 238 18.23 2.87 -6.19
C PHE A 238 18.37 4.37 -6.55
N LYS A 239 18.21 5.26 -5.57
CA LYS A 239 18.41 6.71 -5.77
C LYS A 239 19.85 7.12 -6.07
N ASP A 240 20.84 6.25 -5.78
CA ASP A 240 22.26 6.52 -6.03
C ASP A 240 22.68 6.14 -7.47
N ILE A 241 21.75 5.66 -8.31
CA ILE A 241 22.02 5.32 -9.72
C ILE A 241 22.31 6.58 -10.53
N ASN A 242 23.34 6.54 -11.37
CA ASN A 242 23.54 7.54 -12.42
C ASN A 242 22.48 7.34 -13.53
N PHE A 243 21.63 8.34 -13.73
CA PHE A 243 20.56 8.31 -14.72
C PHE A 243 20.90 9.24 -15.89
N HIS A 244 21.47 8.70 -16.97
CA HIS A 244 21.85 9.45 -18.18
C HIS A 244 22.71 10.69 -17.89
N GLY A 245 23.66 10.58 -16.96
CA GLY A 245 24.51 11.70 -16.53
C GLY A 245 23.89 12.60 -15.47
N GLY A 246 22.65 12.34 -15.05
CA GLY A 246 21.93 13.03 -14.00
C GLY A 246 21.73 12.20 -12.73
N ASP A 247 21.03 12.81 -11.77
CA ASP A 247 20.70 12.26 -10.46
C ASP A 247 19.33 11.57 -10.49
N MET A 248 19.29 10.28 -10.11
CA MET A 248 18.06 9.49 -10.04
C MET A 248 17.08 10.05 -9.00
N GLN A 249 17.53 10.68 -7.91
CA GLN A 249 16.60 11.25 -6.93
C GLN A 249 15.68 12.30 -7.57
N ASN A 250 16.23 13.21 -8.38
CA ASN A 250 15.44 14.19 -9.12
C ASN A 250 14.43 13.56 -10.10
N VAL A 251 14.75 12.38 -10.65
CA VAL A 251 13.84 11.62 -11.51
C VAL A 251 12.70 11.03 -10.68
N LEU A 252 13.02 10.45 -9.53
CA LEU A 252 12.03 9.87 -8.62
C LEU A 252 11.07 10.94 -8.08
N ASP A 253 11.58 12.10 -7.68
CA ASP A 253 10.77 13.21 -7.18
C ASP A 253 9.71 13.65 -8.20
N LYS A 254 10.02 13.54 -9.50
CA LYS A 254 9.11 13.91 -10.59
C LYS A 254 8.19 12.78 -11.03
N TYR A 255 8.71 11.56 -11.15
CA TYR A 255 8.07 10.51 -11.94
C TYR A 255 7.75 9.22 -11.17
N LEU A 256 8.15 9.11 -9.89
CA LEU A 256 7.89 7.91 -9.10
C LEU A 256 6.41 7.55 -9.09
N ASN A 257 5.54 8.51 -8.75
CA ASN A 257 4.09 8.28 -8.70
C ASN A 257 3.53 7.83 -10.07
N THR A 258 3.98 8.47 -11.16
CA THR A 258 3.59 8.09 -12.53
C THR A 258 4.02 6.66 -12.86
N TRP A 259 5.23 6.25 -12.48
CA TRP A 259 5.71 4.89 -12.70
C TRP A 259 4.86 3.87 -11.94
N MET A 260 4.55 4.15 -10.67
CA MET A 260 3.72 3.28 -9.84
C MET A 260 2.29 3.17 -10.39
N GLU A 261 1.70 4.29 -10.81
CA GLU A 261 0.38 4.32 -11.42
C GLU A 261 0.32 3.51 -12.71
N ARG A 262 1.36 3.56 -13.56
CA ARG A 262 1.44 2.73 -14.77
C ARG A 262 1.46 1.24 -14.45
N VAL A 263 2.25 0.82 -13.46
CA VAL A 263 2.28 -0.58 -12.99
C VAL A 263 0.93 -0.98 -12.42
N GLU A 264 0.34 -0.14 -11.55
CA GLU A 264 -0.94 -0.43 -10.92
C GLU A 264 -2.06 -0.54 -11.96
N THR A 265 -2.11 0.39 -12.92
CA THR A 265 -3.06 0.40 -14.03
C THR A 265 -2.88 -0.85 -14.92
N ASN A 266 -1.63 -1.22 -15.25
CA ASN A 266 -1.35 -2.44 -16.03
C ASN A 266 -1.93 -3.68 -15.34
N LEU A 267 -1.64 -3.84 -14.04
CA LEU A 267 -2.17 -4.95 -13.25
C LEU A 267 -3.69 -4.90 -13.13
N GLN A 268 -4.29 -3.71 -12.97
CA GLN A 268 -5.74 -3.53 -12.92
C GLN A 268 -6.42 -4.03 -14.19
N TYR A 269 -5.92 -3.65 -15.38
CA TYR A 269 -6.48 -4.15 -16.63
C TYR A 269 -6.34 -5.67 -16.74
N ARG A 270 -5.17 -6.21 -16.42
CA ARG A 270 -4.87 -7.65 -16.57
C ARG A 270 -5.59 -8.54 -15.56
N LEU A 271 -5.88 -8.01 -14.36
CA LEU A 271 -6.47 -8.76 -13.24
C LEU A 271 -7.90 -8.32 -12.88
N ASN A 272 -8.54 -7.47 -13.70
CA ASN A 272 -9.97 -7.18 -13.65
C ASN A 272 -10.60 -7.33 -15.05
N VAL A 273 -10.71 -8.58 -15.48
CA VAL A 273 -11.19 -8.93 -16.83
C VAL A 273 -12.60 -9.44 -16.75
N ASN A 274 -13.47 -9.05 -17.68
CA ASN A 274 -14.78 -9.66 -17.84
C ASN A 274 -15.09 -9.79 -19.33
N TYR A 275 -15.29 -11.03 -19.79
CA TYR A 275 -15.52 -11.34 -21.20
C TYR A 275 -16.69 -10.56 -21.84
N LYS A 276 -17.66 -10.09 -21.04
CA LYS A 276 -18.80 -9.30 -21.51
C LYS A 276 -18.46 -7.83 -21.78
N SER A 277 -17.45 -7.29 -21.11
CA SER A 277 -17.11 -5.86 -21.14
C SER A 277 -15.77 -5.56 -21.82
N VAL A 278 -14.93 -6.55 -22.10
CA VAL A 278 -13.68 -6.33 -22.85
C VAL A 278 -13.97 -5.91 -24.30
N ASP A 279 -13.48 -4.73 -24.65
CA ASP A 279 -13.71 -4.05 -25.92
C ASP A 279 -12.43 -3.34 -26.40
N ASN A 280 -12.56 -2.50 -27.44
CA ASN A 280 -11.42 -1.75 -27.98
C ASN A 280 -10.90 -0.68 -27.00
N ALA A 281 -11.74 -0.11 -26.14
CA ALA A 281 -11.30 0.86 -25.14
C ALA A 281 -10.42 0.16 -24.10
N TRP A 282 -10.84 -1.01 -23.61
CA TRP A 282 -10.03 -1.84 -22.73
C TRP A 282 -8.67 -2.20 -23.37
N ILE A 283 -8.67 -2.57 -24.66
CA ILE A 283 -7.42 -2.89 -25.39
C ILE A 283 -6.48 -1.68 -25.43
N ASN A 284 -6.99 -0.51 -25.80
CA ASN A 284 -6.19 0.71 -25.91
C ASN A 284 -5.65 1.17 -24.55
N ASN A 285 -6.45 1.03 -23.49
CA ASN A 285 -6.03 1.41 -22.16
C ASN A 285 -5.01 0.43 -21.56
N LEU A 286 -5.12 -0.87 -21.84
CA LEU A 286 -4.04 -1.79 -21.47
C LEU A 286 -2.77 -1.47 -22.29
N ARG A 287 -2.91 -1.23 -23.60
CA ARG A 287 -1.79 -0.87 -24.49
C ARG A 287 -1.05 0.37 -24.03
N SER A 288 -1.73 1.39 -23.50
CA SER A 288 -1.10 2.64 -23.05
C SER A 288 -0.18 2.47 -21.84
N THR A 289 -0.29 1.37 -21.11
CA THR A 289 0.60 1.07 -19.96
C THR A 289 1.94 0.45 -20.35
N TYR A 290 2.06 -0.05 -21.59
CA TYR A 290 3.30 -0.60 -22.14
C TYR A 290 4.10 0.48 -22.87
N THR A 291 5.39 0.22 -23.07
CA THR A 291 6.26 1.12 -23.84
C THR A 291 5.66 1.45 -25.20
N GLN A 292 5.70 2.74 -25.56
CA GLN A 292 5.29 3.25 -26.86
C GLN A 292 6.54 3.39 -27.72
N TYR A 293 6.56 2.74 -28.88
CA TYR A 293 7.71 2.78 -29.75
C TYR A 293 7.74 4.02 -30.64
N GLY A 294 6.57 4.64 -30.86
CA GLY A 294 6.44 5.76 -31.77
C GLY A 294 6.53 5.34 -33.24
N ASP A 295 6.62 4.02 -33.50
CA ASP A 295 6.58 3.43 -34.82
C ASP A 295 5.37 2.49 -34.94
N ALA A 296 4.68 2.59 -36.06
CA ALA A 296 3.41 1.89 -36.27
C ALA A 296 3.55 0.37 -36.25
N TYR A 297 4.72 -0.18 -36.59
CA TYR A 297 4.92 -1.62 -36.68
C TYR A 297 5.04 -2.25 -35.28
N SER A 298 5.94 -1.73 -34.45
CA SER A 298 6.16 -2.21 -33.08
C SER A 298 4.94 -1.99 -32.20
N ASP A 299 4.29 -0.83 -32.32
CA ASP A 299 3.09 -0.50 -31.55
C ASP A 299 1.89 -1.38 -31.94
N LYS A 300 1.77 -1.73 -33.22
CA LYS A 300 0.78 -2.68 -33.71
C LYS A 300 1.01 -4.08 -33.15
N ARG A 301 2.27 -4.53 -33.02
CA ARG A 301 2.59 -5.87 -32.49
C ARG A 301 2.05 -6.06 -31.07
N ILE A 302 2.25 -5.09 -30.18
CA ILE A 302 1.73 -5.16 -28.81
C ILE A 302 0.20 -5.22 -28.84
N THR A 303 -0.42 -4.37 -29.65
CA THR A 303 -1.88 -4.31 -29.80
C THR A 303 -2.46 -5.64 -30.30
N ASP A 304 -1.79 -6.29 -31.25
CA ASP A 304 -2.23 -7.58 -31.81
C ASP A 304 -2.14 -8.72 -30.78
N VAL A 305 -1.11 -8.73 -29.93
CA VAL A 305 -1.00 -9.67 -28.81
C VAL A 305 -2.17 -9.49 -27.83
N ILE A 306 -2.49 -8.24 -27.48
CA ILE A 306 -3.63 -7.94 -26.60
C ILE A 306 -4.96 -8.37 -27.24
N LYS A 307 -5.17 -8.11 -28.54
CA LYS A 307 -6.36 -8.55 -29.29
C LYS A 307 -6.49 -10.07 -29.30
N LYS A 308 -5.39 -10.80 -29.49
CA LYS A 308 -5.38 -12.26 -29.43
C LYS A 308 -5.84 -12.76 -28.05
N TYR A 309 -5.32 -12.17 -26.97
CA TYR A 309 -5.77 -12.46 -25.61
C TYR A 309 -7.27 -12.18 -25.41
N VAL A 310 -7.78 -11.03 -25.88
CA VAL A 310 -9.23 -10.73 -25.82
C VAL A 310 -10.08 -11.78 -26.55
N GLY A 311 -9.59 -12.33 -27.66
CA GLY A 311 -10.22 -13.47 -28.32
C GLY A 311 -10.33 -14.71 -27.42
N VAL A 312 -9.26 -15.04 -26.70
CA VAL A 312 -9.22 -16.14 -25.71
C VAL A 312 -10.19 -15.86 -24.56
N VAL A 313 -10.22 -14.63 -24.03
CA VAL A 313 -11.13 -14.19 -22.98
C VAL A 313 -12.59 -14.40 -23.40
N LYS A 314 -12.97 -13.98 -24.61
CA LYS A 314 -14.34 -14.11 -25.12
C LYS A 314 -14.72 -15.57 -25.36
N LYS A 315 -13.84 -16.34 -26.02
CA LYS A 315 -14.06 -17.76 -26.32
C LYS A 315 -14.29 -18.58 -25.04
N ASN A 316 -13.49 -18.32 -24.00
CA ASN A 316 -13.49 -19.11 -22.77
C ASN A 316 -14.28 -18.45 -21.63
N LYS A 317 -15.00 -17.37 -21.90
CA LYS A 317 -15.81 -16.62 -20.93
C LYS A 317 -15.03 -16.28 -19.65
N ILE A 318 -13.81 -15.80 -19.81
CA ILE A 318 -12.90 -15.51 -18.69
C ILE A 318 -13.42 -14.30 -17.91
N ILE A 319 -13.46 -14.44 -16.58
CA ILE A 319 -13.69 -13.35 -15.63
C ILE A 319 -12.59 -13.42 -14.58
N ILE A 320 -11.87 -12.32 -14.37
CA ILE A 320 -10.90 -12.13 -13.31
C ILE A 320 -11.36 -10.94 -12.47
N GLN A 321 -11.36 -11.09 -11.15
CA GLN A 321 -11.76 -10.05 -10.20
C GLN A 321 -10.65 -9.89 -9.18
N SER A 322 -9.97 -8.76 -9.19
CA SER A 322 -9.01 -8.40 -8.15
C SER A 322 -9.76 -7.92 -6.90
N GLN A 323 -9.24 -8.32 -5.75
CA GLN A 323 -9.58 -7.74 -4.45
C GLN A 323 -8.55 -6.70 -4.04
N ILE A 324 -7.27 -6.98 -4.31
CA ILE A 324 -6.16 -6.11 -3.93
C ILE A 324 -5.16 -6.10 -5.09
N ILE A 325 -4.71 -4.90 -5.45
CA ILE A 325 -3.52 -4.65 -6.24
C ILE A 325 -2.76 -3.57 -5.49
N SER A 326 -1.53 -3.85 -5.08
CA SER A 326 -0.73 -2.91 -4.29
C SER A 326 0.71 -2.92 -4.75
N VAL A 327 1.11 -1.86 -5.44
CA VAL A 327 2.50 -1.60 -5.85
C VAL A 327 3.24 -0.88 -4.74
N GLU A 328 4.45 -1.35 -4.40
CA GLU A 328 5.24 -0.81 -3.29
C GLU A 328 6.53 -0.10 -3.74
N PRO A 329 6.56 1.24 -3.75
CA PRO A 329 7.66 2.01 -4.32
C PRO A 329 9.01 1.77 -3.65
N SER A 330 9.01 1.48 -2.34
CA SER A 330 10.26 1.28 -1.57
C SER A 330 11.04 0.05 -2.01
N THR A 331 10.44 -0.81 -2.84
CA THR A 331 11.07 -2.01 -3.40
C THR A 331 11.72 -1.79 -4.77
N LEU A 332 11.68 -0.56 -5.32
CA LEU A 332 12.30 -0.26 -6.60
C LEU A 332 13.77 -0.66 -6.63
N TYR A 333 14.18 -1.49 -7.58
CA TYR A 333 15.56 -1.94 -7.70
C TYR A 333 15.99 -1.99 -9.17
N LYS A 334 17.30 -2.00 -9.42
CA LYS A 334 17.88 -2.15 -10.76
C LYS A 334 18.53 -3.52 -10.92
N LYS A 335 18.35 -4.14 -12.08
CA LYS A 335 19.11 -5.31 -12.52
C LYS A 335 19.42 -5.21 -14.01
N GLY A 336 20.71 -5.18 -14.37
CA GLY A 336 21.12 -4.87 -15.74
C GLY A 336 20.57 -3.52 -16.17
N ALA A 337 19.94 -3.44 -17.34
CA ALA A 337 19.30 -2.24 -17.86
C ALA A 337 17.83 -2.04 -17.40
N GLY A 338 17.26 -2.98 -16.63
CA GLY A 338 15.85 -2.92 -16.21
C GLY A 338 15.67 -2.38 -14.80
N TYR A 339 14.59 -1.63 -14.59
CA TYR A 339 14.09 -1.27 -13.26
C TYR A 339 12.91 -2.17 -12.91
N TYR A 340 12.75 -2.48 -11.63
CA TYR A 340 11.75 -3.43 -11.18
C TYR A 340 11.11 -2.90 -9.90
N VAL A 341 9.81 -3.07 -9.76
CA VAL A 341 9.08 -2.77 -8.53
C VAL A 341 8.19 -3.93 -8.15
N ARG A 342 8.09 -4.19 -6.85
CA ARG A 342 7.28 -5.26 -6.31
C ARG A 342 5.81 -4.85 -6.18
N ALA A 343 4.93 -5.74 -6.59
CA ALA A 343 3.49 -5.61 -6.43
C ALA A 343 2.92 -6.86 -5.76
N TYR A 344 2.03 -6.66 -4.79
CA TYR A 344 1.15 -7.70 -4.29
C TYR A 344 -0.17 -7.66 -5.05
N VAL A 345 -0.68 -8.83 -5.42
CA VAL A 345 -2.00 -8.97 -6.04
C VAL A 345 -2.79 -10.05 -5.33
N LYS A 346 -4.10 -9.86 -5.25
CA LYS A 346 -5.06 -10.87 -4.82
C LYS A 346 -6.26 -10.84 -5.74
N PHE A 347 -6.56 -11.94 -6.40
CA PHE A 347 -7.63 -12.02 -7.38
C PHE A 347 -8.29 -13.40 -7.40
N LYS A 348 -9.46 -13.48 -8.01
CA LYS A 348 -10.18 -14.72 -8.30
C LYS A 348 -10.47 -14.77 -9.77
N LEU A 349 -10.28 -15.94 -10.41
CA LEU A 349 -10.64 -16.13 -11.81
C LEU A 349 -11.70 -17.22 -12.01
N THR A 350 -12.46 -17.10 -13.08
CA THR A 350 -13.42 -18.10 -13.57
C THR A 350 -13.39 -18.14 -15.10
N TYR A 351 -13.70 -19.29 -15.69
CA TYR A 351 -13.73 -19.52 -17.14
C TYR A 351 -14.57 -20.78 -17.46
N SER A 352 -15.05 -20.93 -18.69
CA SER A 352 -15.90 -22.06 -19.11
C SER A 352 -15.14 -23.30 -19.63
N GLY A 353 -13.87 -23.18 -19.97
CA GLY A 353 -13.03 -24.29 -20.43
C GLY A 353 -12.73 -25.34 -19.35
N THR A 354 -12.24 -26.52 -19.75
CA THR A 354 -11.95 -27.66 -18.87
C THR A 354 -10.56 -27.58 -18.21
N LYS A 355 -9.56 -27.07 -18.92
CA LYS A 355 -8.21 -26.79 -18.40
C LYS A 355 -7.53 -25.74 -19.28
N MET A 356 -6.92 -24.74 -18.66
CA MET A 356 -6.16 -23.68 -19.32
C MET A 356 -4.91 -23.39 -18.50
N THR A 357 -3.83 -22.98 -19.15
CA THR A 357 -2.59 -22.56 -18.48
C THR A 357 -2.70 -21.10 -18.02
N SER A 358 -1.83 -20.69 -17.09
CA SER A 358 -1.89 -19.35 -16.50
C SER A 358 -1.62 -18.23 -17.52
N ASP A 359 -0.77 -18.48 -18.53
CA ASP A 359 -0.46 -17.61 -19.67
C ASP A 359 -1.59 -17.52 -20.71
N GLU A 360 -2.49 -18.52 -20.78
CA GLU A 360 -3.74 -18.40 -21.54
C GLU A 360 -4.80 -17.59 -20.79
N LEU A 361 -4.78 -17.66 -19.46
CA LEU A 361 -5.81 -17.08 -18.59
C LEU A 361 -5.58 -15.59 -18.31
N ILE A 362 -4.33 -15.14 -18.25
CA ILE A 362 -3.94 -13.79 -17.85
C ILE A 362 -2.99 -13.23 -18.91
N SER A 363 -3.28 -12.02 -19.39
CA SER A 363 -2.37 -11.32 -20.31
C SER A 363 -1.03 -11.06 -19.64
N GLY A 364 0.09 -11.24 -20.34
CA GLY A 364 1.45 -10.93 -19.88
C GLY A 364 2.50 -11.59 -20.78
N ASP A 365 3.78 -11.27 -20.56
CA ASP A 365 4.90 -11.87 -21.31
C ASP A 365 5.14 -13.33 -20.89
N ASN A 366 5.26 -13.57 -19.58
CA ASN A 366 5.32 -14.91 -19.01
C ASN A 366 4.48 -14.99 -17.73
N VAL A 367 3.50 -15.90 -17.69
CA VAL A 367 2.63 -16.06 -16.52
C VAL A 367 2.72 -17.50 -16.01
N LEU A 368 3.44 -17.66 -14.90
CA LEU A 368 3.71 -18.94 -14.26
C LEU A 368 3.29 -18.86 -12.79
N LEU A 369 2.02 -19.16 -12.55
CA LEU A 369 1.40 -19.06 -11.23
C LEU A 369 1.15 -20.46 -10.65
N ASN A 370 1.86 -20.79 -9.58
CA ASN A 370 1.81 -22.08 -8.91
C ASN A 370 0.53 -22.19 -8.07
N GLY A 371 -0.27 -23.23 -8.32
CA GLY A 371 -1.48 -23.48 -7.54
C GLY A 371 -2.67 -22.59 -7.88
N LEU A 372 -2.63 -21.86 -9.00
CA LEU A 372 -3.78 -21.13 -9.53
C LEU A 372 -4.96 -22.08 -9.79
N LYS A 373 -6.12 -21.78 -9.22
CA LYS A 373 -7.33 -22.62 -9.31
C LYS A 373 -8.56 -21.81 -9.66
N LYS A 374 -9.43 -22.38 -10.49
CA LYS A 374 -10.72 -21.81 -10.87
C LYS A 374 -11.59 -21.56 -9.62
N ASN A 375 -12.16 -20.37 -9.53
CA ASN A 375 -13.08 -19.92 -8.48
C ASN A 375 -12.50 -19.95 -7.05
N ILE A 376 -11.18 -19.92 -6.91
CA ILE A 376 -10.48 -19.81 -5.63
C ILE A 376 -9.67 -18.51 -5.64
N TRP A 377 -9.66 -17.79 -4.51
CA TRP A 377 -8.80 -16.63 -4.36
C TRP A 377 -7.34 -17.05 -4.42
N PHE A 378 -6.58 -16.36 -5.24
CA PHE A 378 -5.16 -16.50 -5.40
C PHE A 378 -4.49 -15.17 -5.06
N ASP A 379 -3.37 -15.24 -4.37
CA ASP A 379 -2.54 -14.09 -4.04
C ASP A 379 -1.07 -14.38 -4.29
N GLY A 380 -0.31 -13.34 -4.59
CA GLY A 380 1.11 -13.47 -4.86
C GLY A 380 1.81 -12.13 -4.94
N VAL A 381 3.14 -12.18 -4.95
CA VAL A 381 4.02 -11.02 -4.95
C VAL A 381 4.95 -11.13 -6.15
N TYR A 382 4.97 -10.10 -7.00
CA TYR A 382 5.66 -10.13 -8.29
C TYR A 382 6.49 -8.87 -8.49
N ASP A 383 7.68 -9.02 -9.07
CA ASP A 383 8.52 -7.89 -9.48
C ASP A 383 8.19 -7.53 -10.94
N ILE A 384 7.63 -6.34 -11.17
CA ILE A 384 7.20 -5.85 -12.49
C ILE A 384 8.29 -4.94 -13.07
N LYS A 385 8.67 -5.18 -14.32
CA LYS A 385 9.75 -4.43 -14.96
C LYS A 385 9.25 -3.15 -15.62
N LEU A 386 9.93 -2.06 -15.28
CA LEU A 386 9.81 -0.76 -15.90
C LEU A 386 11.00 -0.49 -16.82
N GLY A 387 10.77 0.27 -17.88
CA GLY A 387 11.83 0.74 -18.76
C GLY A 387 11.32 1.63 -19.89
N THR A 388 12.28 2.09 -20.67
CA THR A 388 12.06 2.93 -21.85
C THR A 388 12.92 2.41 -23.00
N ILE A 389 12.53 2.75 -24.23
CA ILE A 389 13.36 2.55 -25.43
C ILE A 389 14.10 3.83 -25.84
N ASN A 390 13.78 4.96 -25.20
CA ASN A 390 14.39 6.24 -25.48
C ASN A 390 15.71 6.35 -24.70
N GLY A 391 16.83 6.28 -25.42
CA GLY A 391 18.17 6.38 -24.82
C GLY A 391 18.49 7.74 -24.19
N SER A 392 17.66 8.76 -24.44
CA SER A 392 17.76 10.11 -23.88
C SER A 392 16.59 10.44 -22.95
N SER A 393 15.94 9.43 -22.40
CA SER A 393 14.81 9.58 -21.48
C SER A 393 15.18 10.40 -20.25
N ASP A 394 14.24 11.25 -19.81
CA ASP A 394 14.30 11.94 -18.52
C ASP A 394 13.56 11.17 -17.41
N GLY A 395 13.00 9.99 -17.72
CA GLY A 395 12.19 9.16 -16.84
C GLY A 395 10.68 9.26 -17.10
N SER A 396 10.19 10.31 -17.76
CA SER A 396 8.75 10.51 -18.00
C SER A 396 8.10 9.41 -18.84
N ASP A 397 8.89 8.70 -19.65
CA ASP A 397 8.47 7.66 -20.59
C ASP A 397 8.84 6.23 -20.12
N TYR A 398 9.01 6.02 -18.82
CA TYR A 398 9.16 4.67 -18.26
C TYR A 398 7.80 3.97 -18.15
N TYR A 399 7.65 2.89 -18.90
CA TYR A 399 6.44 2.08 -18.96
C TYR A 399 6.72 0.63 -18.53
N VAL A 400 5.67 -0.18 -18.43
CA VAL A 400 5.84 -1.63 -18.25
C VAL A 400 6.50 -2.21 -19.50
N THR A 401 7.66 -2.85 -19.32
CA THR A 401 8.44 -3.49 -20.41
C THR A 401 8.46 -5.01 -20.32
N ASP A 402 8.17 -5.55 -19.13
CA ASP A 402 7.95 -6.98 -18.90
C ASP A 402 6.82 -7.10 -17.88
N ALA A 403 5.70 -7.64 -18.36
CA ALA A 403 4.48 -7.88 -17.62
C ALA A 403 4.46 -9.30 -17.03
N SER A 404 5.59 -9.98 -16.89
CA SER A 404 5.63 -11.32 -16.31
C SER A 404 5.07 -11.37 -14.88
N LEU A 405 4.34 -12.45 -14.57
CA LEU A 405 3.91 -12.82 -13.22
C LEU A 405 4.38 -14.25 -12.98
N VAL A 406 5.53 -14.40 -12.32
CA VAL A 406 6.23 -15.68 -12.19
C VAL A 406 6.52 -15.97 -10.72
N ASP A 407 6.04 -17.11 -10.26
CA ASP A 407 6.45 -17.68 -8.97
C ASP A 407 7.82 -18.35 -9.13
N TYR A 408 8.86 -17.76 -8.56
CA TYR A 408 10.24 -18.27 -8.62
C TYR A 408 10.55 -19.37 -7.59
N ASN A 409 9.51 -20.03 -7.05
CA ASN A 409 9.62 -21.04 -5.99
C ASN A 409 9.84 -22.45 -6.53
#